data_AF-A0A5N1K1B1-F1
#
_entry.id   AF-A0A5N1K1B1-F1
#
_cell.length_a   1.000
_cell.length_b   1.000
_cell.length_c   1.000
_cell.angle_alpha   90.00
_cell.angle_beta   90.00
_cell.angle_gamma   90.00
#
_symmetry.space_group_name_H-M   'P 1'
#
loop_
_entity.id
_entity.type
_entity.pdbx_description
1 polymer ?
#
loop_
_entity_poly.entity_id
_entity_poly.type
_entity_poly.pdbx_seq_one_letter_code
_entity_poly.pdbx_strand_id
1 'polypeptide(L)' 'MRVLMLRKQERLAGPQTGHHSGVIHTGVQYQPGSPKAQLWRAGERATKDFCDEHAVVYRAVGKMVVATSPLELYRL' A
#
# COMPACT_ATOMS: atom_id res chain seq x y z
N MET A 1 7.17 22.50 -19.10
CA MET A 1 7.92 21.25 -18.83
C MET A 1 7.58 20.23 -19.92
N ARG A 2 8.56 19.56 -20.53
CA ARG A 2 8.31 18.45 -21.46
C ARG A 2 8.76 17.15 -20.78
N VAL A 3 7.93 16.11 -20.82
CA VAL A 3 8.20 14.81 -20.16
C VAL A 3 8.08 13.70 -21.19
N LEU A 4 9.03 12.76 -21.17
CA LEU A 4 9.01 11.54 -21.97
C LEU A 4 9.04 10.33 -21.02
N MET A 5 8.15 9.35 -21.23
CA MET A 5 8.12 8.10 -20.48
C MET A 5 8.64 6.95 -21.35
N LEU A 6 9.76 6.34 -20.93
CA LEU A 6 10.34 5.16 -21.59
C LEU A 6 10.08 3.90 -20.76
N ARG A 7 9.80 2.79 -21.43
CA ARG A 7 9.40 1.53 -20.78
C ARG A 7 9.94 0.35 -21.57
N LYS A 8 10.39 -0.69 -20.86
CA LYS A 8 10.77 -1.97 -21.49
C LYS A 8 9.55 -2.80 -21.90
N GLN A 9 8.46 -2.72 -21.16
CA GLN A 9 7.27 -3.56 -21.34
C GLN A 9 6.20 -2.84 -22.15
N GLU A 10 5.49 -3.58 -22.99
CA GLU A 10 4.45 -3.05 -23.89
C GLU A 10 3.24 -2.50 -23.11
N ARG A 11 2.86 -3.14 -22.00
CA ARG A 11 1.68 -2.76 -21.21
C ARG A 11 2.02 -1.98 -19.94
N LEU A 12 1.18 -1.02 -19.58
CA LEU A 12 1.20 -0.37 -18.25
C LEU A 12 0.85 -1.36 -17.15
N ALA A 13 1.50 -1.21 -15.99
CA ALA A 13 1.27 -2.03 -14.82
C ALA A 13 1.32 -3.56 -15.06
N GLY A 14 2.20 -4.05 -15.95
CA GLY A 14 2.30 -5.48 -16.24
C GLY A 14 2.92 -6.29 -15.09
N PRO A 15 4.23 -6.14 -14.80
CA PRO A 15 4.94 -7.03 -13.89
C PRO A 15 4.57 -6.76 -12.42
N GLN A 16 5.28 -5.88 -11.71
CA GLN A 16 5.12 -5.76 -10.27
C GLN A 16 3.83 -5.05 -9.86
N THR A 17 3.47 -3.97 -10.56
CA THR A 17 2.23 -3.20 -10.27
C THR A 17 0.96 -3.96 -10.66
N GLY A 18 1.04 -4.95 -11.55
CA GLY A 18 -0.12 -5.78 -11.93
C GLY A 18 -0.30 -7.00 -11.04
N HIS A 19 0.76 -7.42 -10.34
CA HIS A 19 0.80 -8.66 -9.58
C HIS A 19 1.11 -8.39 -8.10
N HIS A 20 0.15 -7.78 -7.39
CA HIS A 20 0.17 -7.62 -5.94
C HIS A 20 -1.23 -7.80 -5.37
N SER A 21 -1.35 -7.83 -4.03
CA SER A 21 -2.61 -8.10 -3.33
C SER A 21 -3.67 -7.00 -3.45
N GLY A 22 -3.37 -5.86 -4.09
CA GLY A 22 -4.27 -4.70 -4.14
C GLY A 22 -4.51 -4.00 -2.81
N VAL A 23 -3.78 -4.33 -1.74
CA VAL A 23 -4.03 -3.81 -0.39
C VAL A 23 -3.40 -2.44 -0.17
N ILE A 24 -4.24 -1.49 0.25
CA ILE A 24 -3.76 -0.27 0.93
C ILE A 24 -3.45 -0.65 2.37
N HIS A 25 -2.17 -0.77 2.72
CA HIS A 25 -1.72 -1.30 4.01
C HIS A 25 -2.08 -0.39 5.19
N THR A 26 -2.18 -0.94 6.40
CA THR A 26 -2.48 -0.22 7.66
C THR A 26 -1.23 0.09 8.52
N GLY A 27 -0.02 -0.11 7.99
CA GLY A 27 1.22 0.37 8.63
C GLY A 27 1.76 -0.44 9.81
N VAL A 28 1.10 -1.53 10.20
CA VAL A 28 1.43 -2.38 11.36
C VAL A 28 2.87 -2.92 11.35
N GLN A 29 3.53 -2.95 10.19
CA GLN A 29 4.83 -3.60 10.01
C GLN A 29 6.04 -2.65 10.04
N TYR A 30 5.82 -1.34 10.21
CA TYR A 30 6.90 -0.36 10.13
C TYR A 30 7.34 0.10 11.52
N GLN A 31 8.66 0.18 11.71
CA GLN A 31 9.24 0.75 12.92
C GLN A 31 8.70 2.19 13.10
N PRO A 32 8.15 2.53 14.28
CA PRO A 32 7.69 3.88 14.58
C PRO A 32 8.77 4.93 14.31
N GLY A 33 8.38 6.06 13.73
CA GLY A 33 9.29 7.16 13.39
C GLY A 33 10.15 6.96 12.13
N SER A 34 10.25 5.73 11.60
CA SER A 34 11.04 5.47 10.39
C SER A 34 10.51 6.22 9.16
N PRO A 35 11.36 6.52 8.17
CA PRO A 35 10.92 7.12 6.90
C PRO A 35 9.82 6.30 6.20
N LYS A 36 9.88 4.96 6.33
CA LYS A 36 8.83 4.07 5.80
C LYS A 36 7.49 4.28 6.50
N ALA A 37 7.48 4.43 7.83
CA ALA A 37 6.26 4.70 8.57
C ALA A 37 5.64 6.06 8.19
N GLN A 38 6.46 7.09 7.97
CA GLN A 38 6.01 8.41 7.54
C GLN A 38 5.44 8.38 6.12
N LEU A 39 6.19 7.81 5.17
CA LEU A 39 5.77 7.66 3.77
C LEU A 39 4.52 6.80 3.64
N TRP A 40 4.40 5.74 4.44
CA TRP A 40 3.21 4.92 4.46
C TRP A 40 1.96 5.72 4.88
N ARG A 41 2.03 6.48 5.98
CA ARG A 41 0.90 7.31 6.44
C ARG A 41 0.47 8.33 5.39
N ALA A 42 1.44 9.02 4.78
CA ALA A 42 1.17 9.99 3.73
C ALA A 42 0.59 9.32 2.47
N GLY A 43 1.18 8.19 2.05
CA GLY A 43 0.77 7.44 0.87
C GLY A 43 -0.60 6.79 1.01
N GLU A 44 -0.95 6.27 2.19
CA GLU A 44 -2.28 5.72 2.48
C GLU A 44 -3.37 6.78 2.23
N ARG A 45 -3.19 7.97 2.80
CA ARG A 45 -4.11 9.10 2.64
C ARG A 45 -4.21 9.53 1.17
N ALA A 46 -3.07 9.85 0.56
CA ALA A 46 -3.03 10.30 -0.83
C ALA A 46 -3.63 9.29 -1.81
N THR A 47 -3.47 7.98 -1.56
CA THR A 47 -4.05 6.94 -2.40
C THR A 47 -5.56 6.89 -2.29
N LYS A 48 -6.13 7.00 -1.08
CA LYS A 48 -7.59 7.05 -0.89
C LYS A 48 -8.18 8.30 -1.53
N ASP A 49 -7.56 9.46 -1.28
CA ASP A 49 -7.99 10.74 -1.85
C ASP A 49 -7.98 10.67 -3.40
N PHE A 50 -6.92 10.12 -3.99
CA PHE A 50 -6.83 9.91 -5.44
C PHE A 50 -7.93 8.97 -5.97
N CYS A 51 -8.20 7.87 -5.24
CA CYS A 51 -9.26 6.96 -5.63
C CYS A 51 -10.64 7.62 -5.58
N ASP A 52 -10.91 8.40 -4.54
CA ASP A 52 -12.16 9.15 -4.38
C ASP A 52 -12.31 10.21 -5.50
N GLU A 53 -11.25 10.96 -5.80
CA GLU A 53 -11.23 12.00 -6.84
C GLU A 53 -11.47 11.43 -8.25
N HIS A 54 -10.86 10.29 -8.56
CA HIS A 54 -10.90 9.70 -9.90
C HIS A 54 -11.89 8.54 -10.06
N ALA A 55 -12.77 8.33 -9.07
CA ALA A 55 -13.73 7.23 -9.04
C ALA A 55 -13.09 5.84 -9.25
N VAL A 56 -11.88 5.65 -8.71
CA VAL A 56 -11.21 4.34 -8.68
C VAL A 56 -11.79 3.54 -7.53
N VAL A 57 -12.41 2.40 -7.86
CA VAL A 57 -13.08 1.57 -6.86
C VAL A 57 -12.07 0.95 -5.89
N TYR A 58 -12.26 1.20 -4.59
CA TYR A 58 -11.61 0.47 -3.51
C TYR A 58 -12.62 0.16 -2.40
N ARG A 59 -12.22 -0.67 -1.43
CA ARG A 59 -13.04 -0.97 -0.24
C ARG A 59 -12.20 -0.75 1.01
N ALA A 60 -12.72 0.03 1.95
CA ALA A 60 -12.16 0.18 3.28
C ALA A 60 -12.48 -1.04 4.14
N VAL A 61 -11.82 -2.16 3.86
CA VAL A 61 -11.91 -3.37 4.67
C VAL A 61 -10.83 -3.33 5.76
N GLY A 62 -11.21 -3.59 7.01
CA GLY A 62 -10.27 -3.64 8.13
C GLY A 62 -9.23 -4.76 7.97
N LYS A 63 -8.19 -4.74 8.80
CA LYS A 63 -7.17 -5.80 8.87
C LYS A 63 -7.29 -6.53 10.21
N MET A 64 -7.42 -7.85 10.17
CA MET A 64 -7.32 -8.71 11.36
C MET A 64 -5.93 -9.34 11.42
N VAL A 65 -5.27 -9.23 12.56
CA VAL A 65 -4.01 -9.93 12.84
C VAL A 65 -4.33 -10.96 13.92
N VAL A 66 -3.99 -12.23 13.67
CA VAL A 66 -4.32 -13.36 14.56
C VAL A 66 -3.01 -13.96 15.05
N ALA A 67 -2.84 -14.05 16.38
CA ALA A 67 -1.78 -14.84 16.98
C ALA A 67 -2.21 -16.31 17.06
N THR A 68 -1.36 -17.19 16.55
CA THR A 68 -1.53 -18.65 16.52
C THR A 68 -0.59 -19.38 17.49
N SER A 69 0.21 -18.62 18.26
CA SER A 69 1.08 -19.14 19.32
C SER A 69 1.27 -18.12 20.45
N PRO A 70 1.71 -18.56 21.65
CA PRO A 70 2.07 -17.65 22.75
C PRO A 70 3.17 -16.65 22.37
N LEU A 71 4.12 -17.05 21.53
CA LEU A 71 5.19 -16.16 21.05
C LEU A 71 4.67 -15.07 20.12
N GLU A 72 3.73 -15.41 19.23
CA GLU A 72 3.06 -14.41 18.38
C GLU A 72 2.23 -13.45 19.22
N LEU A 73 1.52 -13.94 20.25
CA LEU A 73 0.77 -13.10 21.18
C LEU A 73 1.67 -12.11 21.92
N TYR A 74 2.88 -12.53 22.32
CA TYR A 74 3.86 -11.65 22.96
C TYR A 74 4.41 -10.55 22.03
N ARG A 75 4.40 -10.78 20.71
CA ARG A 75 4.97 -9.87 19.70
C ARG A 75 3.95 -8.91 19.08
N LEU A 76 2.66 -9.09 19.36
CA LEU A 76 1.58 -8.17 18.96
C LEU A 76 1.47 -7.02 19.96
#